data_AF-B5GUI6-F1
#
_entry.id   AF-B5GUI6-F1
#
_cell.length_a   1.000
_cell.length_b   1.000
_cell.length_c   1.000
_cell.angle_alpha   90.00
_cell.angle_beta   90.00
_cell.angle_gamma   90.00
#
_symmetry.space_group_name_H-M   'P 1'
#
loop_
_entity.id
_entity.type
_entity.pdbx_description
1 polymer ?
#
loop_
_entity_poly.entity_id
_entity_poly.type
_entity_poly.pdbx_seq_one_letter_code
_entity_poly.pdbx_strand_id
1 'polypeptide(L)'
;MPAAAPSSGRRPEGWLCVVDISGHEPGAPTVGLLCARTAVRYGALYGARAGLTAAGRQVADPGQPTGAAVLAVLEEGEDTVLAWVGDAARYSWDGAVHALHARTTPQNTASYLTRNGDVDRTPLDTNWLTADLSTAVAATVAVAAVPAGQTLPVSDGVVDQAPHGVLEALVREHAAGEPQALASAIVGAATSTDGYRDDATAVIIVLGHG
;
A
#
# COMPACT_ATOMS: atom_id res chain seq x y z
N MET A 1 22.04 31.53 -15.82
CA MET A 1 20.94 30.58 -16.14
C MET A 1 19.81 30.87 -15.16
N PRO A 2 18.60 31.25 -15.62
CA PRO A 2 17.48 31.39 -14.70
C PRO A 2 17.03 30.01 -14.26
N ALA A 3 16.84 29.83 -12.94
CA ALA A 3 16.23 28.64 -12.37
C ALA A 3 14.81 28.49 -12.94
N ALA A 4 14.44 27.28 -13.35
CA ALA A 4 13.09 26.97 -13.77
C ALA A 4 12.12 27.34 -12.65
N ALA A 5 11.07 28.11 -12.99
CA ALA A 5 10.00 28.40 -12.05
C ALA A 5 9.33 27.08 -11.61
N PRO A 6 8.93 26.93 -10.33
CA PRO A 6 8.17 25.77 -9.91
C PRO A 6 6.90 25.68 -10.76
N SER A 7 6.67 24.52 -11.37
CA SER A 7 5.49 24.27 -12.17
C SER A 7 4.25 24.59 -11.34
N SER A 8 3.39 25.42 -11.91
CA SER A 8 2.15 25.89 -11.29
C SER A 8 1.26 24.71 -10.92
N GLY A 9 0.98 24.56 -9.62
CA GLY A 9 0.08 23.60 -8.96
C GLY A 9 -1.00 22.96 -9.84
N ARG A 10 -0.63 21.91 -10.56
CA ARG A 10 -1.58 20.99 -11.16
C ARG A 10 -2.06 20.07 -10.03
N ARG A 11 -3.38 19.90 -9.91
CA ARG A 11 -3.93 18.98 -8.90
C ARG A 11 -3.55 17.56 -9.30
N PRO A 12 -3.29 16.67 -8.34
CA PRO A 12 -3.10 15.27 -8.67
C PRO A 12 -4.32 14.74 -9.44
N GLU A 13 -4.07 13.85 -10.38
CA GLU A 13 -5.09 13.36 -11.32
C GLU A 13 -5.74 12.06 -10.82
N GLY A 14 -5.12 11.39 -9.85
CA GLY A 14 -5.69 10.23 -9.19
C GLY A 14 -5.19 10.02 -7.76
N TRP A 15 -6.00 9.32 -6.97
CA TRP A 15 -5.66 8.88 -5.63
C TRP A 15 -6.24 7.51 -5.36
N LEU A 16 -5.50 6.73 -4.60
CA LEU A 16 -5.97 5.43 -4.18
C LEU A 16 -5.42 5.12 -2.79
N CYS A 17 -6.28 4.64 -1.91
CA CYS A 17 -5.86 4.15 -0.62
C CYS A 17 -6.38 2.72 -0.44
N VAL A 18 -5.48 1.83 -0.04
CA VAL A 18 -5.83 0.53 0.54
C VAL A 18 -5.64 0.67 2.05
N VAL A 19 -6.66 0.29 2.80
CA VAL A 19 -6.64 0.26 4.26
C VAL A 19 -7.00 -1.16 4.68
N ASP A 20 -6.20 -1.68 5.58
CA ASP A 20 -6.29 -3.00 6.15
C ASP A 20 -6.48 -2.84 7.66
N ILE A 21 -7.69 -3.10 8.15
CA ILE A 21 -7.99 -2.94 9.59
C ILE A 21 -7.82 -4.29 10.25
N SER A 22 -6.93 -4.34 11.24
CA SER A 22 -6.76 -5.49 12.11
C SER A 22 -8.02 -5.68 12.96
N GLY A 23 -8.51 -6.91 13.01
CA GLY A 23 -9.67 -7.28 13.83
C GLY A 23 -10.88 -7.72 13.01
N HIS A 24 -11.79 -8.43 13.67
CA HIS A 24 -12.99 -9.02 13.07
C HIS A 24 -14.29 -8.42 13.65
N GLU A 25 -14.18 -7.35 14.42
CA GLU A 25 -15.32 -6.69 15.02
C GLU A 25 -16.25 -6.07 13.95
N PRO A 26 -17.58 -6.07 14.16
CA PRO A 26 -18.54 -5.59 13.16
C PRO A 26 -18.33 -4.14 12.67
N GLY A 27 -17.58 -3.32 13.41
CA GLY A 27 -17.27 -1.93 13.06
C GLY A 27 -16.02 -1.73 12.21
N ALA A 28 -15.09 -2.70 12.19
CA ALA A 28 -13.78 -2.57 11.54
C ALA A 28 -13.86 -2.17 10.05
N PRO A 29 -14.73 -2.77 9.22
CA PRO A 29 -14.84 -2.37 7.81
C PRO A 29 -15.32 -0.93 7.62
N THR A 30 -16.21 -0.46 8.50
CA THR A 30 -16.72 0.92 8.43
C THR A 30 -15.62 1.93 8.77
N VAL A 31 -14.81 1.61 9.78
CA VAL A 31 -13.65 2.40 10.18
C VAL A 31 -12.61 2.42 9.05
N GLY A 32 -12.30 1.27 8.44
CA GLY A 32 -11.37 1.18 7.32
C GLY A 32 -11.79 2.06 6.14
N LEU A 33 -13.08 2.05 5.78
CA LEU A 33 -13.63 2.90 4.74
C LEU A 33 -13.54 4.40 5.09
N LEU A 34 -13.79 4.78 6.35
CA LEU A 34 -13.64 6.15 6.83
C LEU A 34 -12.18 6.62 6.72
N CYS A 35 -11.24 5.79 7.14
CA CYS A 35 -9.80 6.03 7.02
C CYS A 35 -9.39 6.20 5.55
N ALA A 36 -9.79 5.29 4.66
CA ALA A 36 -9.46 5.35 3.24
C ALA A 36 -10.00 6.63 2.57
N ARG A 37 -11.26 7.00 2.85
CA ARG A 37 -11.88 8.23 2.35
C ARG A 37 -11.16 9.48 2.86
N THR A 38 -10.77 9.49 4.13
CA THR A 38 -10.03 10.59 4.74
C THR A 38 -8.65 10.72 4.11
N ALA A 39 -7.93 9.60 3.98
CA ALA A 39 -6.61 9.53 3.36
C ALA A 39 -6.61 10.10 1.95
N VAL A 40 -7.55 9.66 1.10
CA VAL A 40 -7.68 10.15 -0.28
C VAL A 40 -7.98 11.65 -0.32
N ARG A 41 -8.97 12.12 0.47
CA ARG A 41 -9.37 13.54 0.46
C ARG A 41 -8.25 14.49 0.92
N TYR A 42 -7.59 14.14 2.03
CA TYR A 42 -6.49 14.96 2.54
C TYR A 42 -5.21 14.78 1.71
N GLY A 43 -4.97 13.58 1.19
CA GLY A 43 -3.88 13.29 0.25
C GLY A 43 -3.95 14.14 -1.01
N ALA A 44 -5.15 14.34 -1.54
CA ALA A 44 -5.42 15.18 -2.70
C ALA A 44 -5.09 16.66 -2.49
N LEU A 45 -5.19 17.16 -1.27
CA LEU A 45 -5.02 18.57 -0.96
C LEU A 45 -3.63 18.89 -0.39
N TYR A 46 -3.05 17.96 0.37
CA TYR A 46 -1.89 18.22 1.22
C TYR A 46 -0.77 17.18 1.05
N GLY A 47 -0.92 16.25 0.10
CA GLY A 47 0.07 15.21 -0.20
C GLY A 47 -0.09 13.94 0.64
N ALA A 48 0.57 12.87 0.20
CA ALA A 48 0.33 11.51 0.69
C ALA A 48 0.50 11.35 2.21
N ARG A 49 1.59 11.90 2.79
CA ARG A 49 1.82 11.82 4.24
C ARG A 49 0.72 12.48 5.06
N ALA A 50 0.25 13.65 4.62
CA ALA A 50 -0.82 14.38 5.29
C ALA A 50 -2.14 13.60 5.21
N GLY A 51 -2.40 12.94 4.08
CA GLY A 51 -3.52 12.01 3.92
C GLY A 51 -3.56 10.93 5.00
N LEU A 52 -2.50 10.13 5.12
CA LEU A 52 -2.45 9.06 6.12
C LEU A 52 -2.42 9.57 7.55
N THR A 53 -1.75 10.68 7.81
CA THR A 53 -1.77 11.29 9.15
C THR A 53 -3.19 11.71 9.54
N ALA A 54 -3.96 12.28 8.60
CA ALA A 54 -5.36 12.66 8.85
C ALA A 54 -6.27 11.44 9.04
N ALA A 55 -6.05 10.36 8.28
CA ALA A 55 -6.77 9.10 8.45
C ALA A 55 -6.50 8.48 9.83
N GLY A 56 -5.25 8.46 10.28
CA GLY A 56 -4.89 7.95 11.61
C GLY A 56 -5.58 8.67 12.76
N ARG A 57 -5.90 9.97 12.61
CA ARG A 57 -6.68 10.71 13.61
C ARG A 57 -8.11 10.22 13.79
N GLN A 58 -8.64 9.45 12.85
CA GLN A 58 -9.97 8.82 13.00
C GLN A 58 -9.95 7.65 13.98
N VAL A 59 -8.76 7.07 14.25
CA VAL A 59 -8.58 5.84 15.03
C VAL A 59 -7.52 5.98 16.12
N ALA A 60 -7.15 7.22 16.47
CA ALA A 60 -6.12 7.48 17.49
C ALA A 60 -6.62 7.25 18.92
N ASP A 61 -7.94 7.16 19.12
CA ASP A 61 -8.52 6.89 20.44
C ASP A 61 -8.27 5.42 20.83
N PRO A 62 -7.86 5.13 22.09
CA PRO A 62 -7.62 3.77 22.53
C PRO A 62 -8.82 2.85 22.34
N GLY A 63 -8.56 1.63 21.84
CA GLY A 63 -9.58 0.59 21.64
C GLY A 63 -10.40 0.74 20.35
N GLN A 64 -10.09 1.72 19.50
CA GLN A 64 -10.64 1.78 18.15
C GLN A 64 -9.97 0.74 17.24
N PRO A 65 -10.72 0.15 16.28
CA PRO A 65 -10.13 -0.64 15.20
C PRO A 65 -9.07 0.17 14.44
N THR A 66 -7.93 -0.44 14.16
CA THR A 66 -6.78 0.19 13.50
C THR A 66 -6.07 -0.86 12.65
N GLY A 67 -5.08 -0.45 11.86
CA GLY A 67 -4.27 -1.38 11.10
C GLY A 67 -3.37 -0.67 10.10
N ALA A 68 -3.07 -1.31 8.99
CA ALA A 68 -2.15 -0.80 7.99
C ALA A 68 -2.85 0.01 6.90
N ALA A 69 -2.10 0.88 6.24
CA ALA A 69 -2.60 1.62 5.08
C ALA A 69 -1.48 2.01 4.13
N VAL A 70 -1.81 2.02 2.85
CA VAL A 70 -0.98 2.59 1.79
C VAL A 70 -1.80 3.57 0.96
N LEU A 71 -1.24 4.75 0.69
CA LEU A 71 -1.83 5.81 -0.12
C LEU A 71 -0.94 6.11 -1.33
N ALA A 72 -1.57 6.12 -2.50
CA ALA A 72 -1.07 6.58 -3.78
C ALA A 72 -1.54 8.01 -4.04
N VAL A 73 -0.63 8.91 -4.41
CA VAL A 73 -0.95 10.17 -5.08
C VAL A 73 -0.35 10.12 -6.47
N LEU A 74 -1.20 10.16 -7.48
CA LEU A 74 -0.87 9.90 -8.88
C LEU A 74 -0.98 11.20 -9.68
N GLU A 75 0.06 11.48 -10.46
CA GLU A 75 0.12 12.59 -11.40
C GLU A 75 0.58 12.03 -12.76
N GLU A 76 -0.14 12.36 -13.84
CA GLU A 76 0.22 11.88 -15.17
C GLU A 76 1.58 12.44 -15.59
N GLY A 77 2.47 11.55 -16.05
CA GLY A 77 3.82 11.88 -16.46
C GLY A 77 4.81 12.13 -15.31
N GLU A 78 4.36 12.05 -14.06
CA GLU A 78 5.19 12.28 -12.87
C GLU A 78 5.32 11.02 -12.02
N ASP A 79 6.31 11.01 -11.13
CA ASP A 79 6.48 9.95 -10.15
C ASP A 79 5.25 9.86 -9.23
N THR A 80 4.79 8.63 -8.98
CA THR A 80 3.75 8.39 -7.99
C THR A 80 4.32 8.55 -6.58
N VAL A 81 3.72 9.44 -5.78
CA VAL A 81 4.09 9.60 -4.38
C VAL A 81 3.32 8.57 -3.53
N LEU A 82 4.09 7.78 -2.78
CA LEU A 82 3.59 6.81 -1.83
C LEU A 82 3.67 7.35 -0.42
N ALA A 83 2.66 7.06 0.39
CA ALA A 83 2.80 7.02 1.84
C ALA A 83 2.28 5.69 2.36
N TRP A 84 2.91 5.14 3.39
CA TRP A 84 2.40 3.94 4.06
C TRP A 84 2.67 3.95 5.57
N VAL A 85 1.84 3.21 6.29
CA VAL A 85 2.01 2.85 7.69
C VAL A 85 1.52 1.41 7.88
N GLY A 86 2.17 0.62 8.73
CA GLY A 86 1.92 -0.82 8.84
C GLY A 86 2.55 -1.63 7.71
N ASP A 87 1.92 -2.73 7.33
CA ASP A 87 2.42 -3.75 6.40
C ASP A 87 1.65 -3.87 5.09
N ALA A 88 0.58 -3.09 4.89
CA ALA A 88 -0.05 -2.92 3.58
C ALA A 88 1.00 -2.62 2.51
N ALA A 89 0.97 -3.40 1.42
CA ALA A 89 2.06 -3.46 0.48
C ALA A 89 1.75 -2.70 -0.81
N ARG A 90 2.81 -2.21 -1.46
CA ARG A 90 2.73 -1.73 -2.84
C ARG A 90 3.86 -2.27 -3.67
N TYR A 91 3.50 -2.68 -4.88
CA TYR A 91 4.42 -3.07 -5.93
C TYR A 91 4.35 -2.11 -7.12
N SER A 92 5.42 -2.08 -7.89
CA SER A 92 5.43 -1.53 -9.25
C SER A 92 5.90 -2.58 -10.24
N TRP A 93 5.36 -2.54 -11.44
CA TRP A 93 5.82 -3.34 -12.57
C TRP A 93 6.54 -2.45 -13.56
N ASP A 94 7.80 -2.75 -13.84
CA ASP A 94 8.63 -1.89 -14.67
C ASP A 94 8.47 -2.11 -16.18
N GLY A 95 7.74 -3.15 -16.60
CA GLY A 95 7.40 -3.47 -18.00
C GLY A 95 8.59 -3.85 -18.90
N ALA A 96 9.72 -3.17 -18.74
CA ALA A 96 10.95 -3.28 -19.52
C ALA A 96 11.91 -4.35 -18.99
N VAL A 97 11.92 -4.60 -17.68
CA VAL A 97 12.75 -5.64 -17.05
C VAL A 97 11.89 -6.85 -16.63
N HIS A 98 10.56 -6.77 -16.82
CA HIS A 98 9.59 -7.80 -16.45
C HIS A 98 9.75 -8.27 -15.00
N ALA A 99 10.09 -7.35 -14.10
CA ALA A 99 10.30 -7.61 -12.69
C ALA A 99 9.27 -6.85 -11.84
N LEU A 100 8.74 -7.53 -10.83
CA LEU A 100 7.86 -6.93 -9.85
C LEU A 100 8.70 -6.38 -8.70
N HIS A 101 8.60 -5.08 -8.43
CA HIS A 101 9.38 -4.44 -7.37
C HIS A 101 8.51 -4.10 -6.18
N ALA A 102 8.85 -4.62 -5.00
CA ALA A 102 8.28 -4.13 -3.75
C ALA A 102 8.72 -2.68 -3.52
N ARG A 103 7.77 -1.80 -3.23
CA ARG A 103 7.98 -0.36 -3.03
C ARG A 103 7.71 0.12 -1.61
N THR A 104 7.13 -0.74 -0.79
CA THR A 104 6.98 -0.52 0.66
C THR A 104 7.93 -1.43 1.43
N THR A 105 8.24 -1.03 2.65
CA THR A 105 8.86 -1.90 3.64
C THR A 105 7.83 -2.11 4.76
N PRO A 106 7.43 -3.35 5.05
CA PRO A 106 6.46 -3.61 6.10
C PRO A 106 6.96 -3.07 7.45
N GLN A 107 6.06 -2.47 8.21
CA GLN A 107 6.32 -1.95 9.55
C GLN A 107 5.88 -2.97 10.60
N ASN A 108 6.38 -4.21 10.49
CA ASN A 108 6.14 -5.29 11.45
C ASN A 108 7.43 -5.75 12.13
N THR A 109 7.26 -6.55 13.19
CA THR A 109 8.37 -7.01 14.04
C THR A 109 9.37 -7.86 13.25
N ALA A 110 8.90 -8.75 12.38
CA ALA A 110 9.76 -9.53 11.49
C ALA A 110 10.66 -8.65 10.59
N SER A 111 10.09 -7.62 9.96
CA SER A 111 10.82 -6.67 9.11
C SER A 111 11.76 -5.77 9.91
N TYR A 112 11.43 -5.45 11.15
CA TYR A 112 12.32 -4.74 12.06
C TYR A 112 13.53 -5.60 12.43
N LEU A 113 13.31 -6.84 12.89
CA LEU A 113 14.38 -7.74 13.32
C LEU A 113 15.34 -8.07 12.17
N THR A 114 14.79 -8.37 10.99
CA THR A 114 15.59 -8.65 9.78
C THR A 114 16.52 -7.49 9.43
N ARG A 115 16.02 -6.25 9.45
CA ARG A 115 16.83 -5.06 9.16
C ARG A 115 17.91 -4.77 10.20
N ASN A 116 17.73 -5.26 11.42
CA ASN A 116 18.69 -5.11 12.52
C ASN A 116 19.61 -6.34 12.68
N GLY A 117 19.54 -7.31 11.77
CA GLY A 117 20.45 -8.47 11.73
C GLY A 117 20.07 -9.63 12.66
N ASP A 118 18.87 -9.62 13.26
CA ASP A 118 18.38 -10.68 14.16
C ASP A 118 17.43 -11.63 13.40
N VAL A 119 18.00 -12.33 12.40
CA VAL A 119 17.24 -13.13 11.41
C VAL A 119 16.66 -14.43 11.98
N ASP A 120 17.22 -14.93 13.09
CA ASP A 120 16.79 -16.18 13.73
C ASP A 120 15.42 -16.03 14.43
N ARG A 121 14.99 -14.80 14.68
CA ARG A 121 13.68 -14.46 15.28
C ARG A 121 12.65 -13.96 14.29
N THR A 122 13.02 -13.74 13.02
CA THR A 122 12.14 -13.28 11.94
C THR A 122 10.90 -14.16 11.71
N PRO A 123 10.94 -15.50 11.85
CA PRO A 123 9.75 -16.34 11.61
C PRO A 123 8.61 -16.13 12.62
N LEU A 124 8.83 -15.40 13.71
CA LEU A 124 7.96 -15.47 14.87
C LEU A 124 6.75 -14.53 14.82
N ASP A 125 6.83 -13.34 14.23
CA ASP A 125 5.74 -12.35 14.37
C ASP A 125 5.64 -11.35 13.18
N THR A 126 5.17 -11.82 12.02
CA THR A 126 4.79 -10.93 10.89
C THR A 126 3.54 -10.11 11.19
N ASN A 127 2.65 -10.62 12.05
CA ASN A 127 1.36 -10.00 12.35
C ASN A 127 1.44 -8.89 13.43
N TRP A 128 2.64 -8.61 13.94
CA TRP A 128 2.84 -7.62 15.00
C TRP A 128 3.39 -6.33 14.40
N LEU A 129 2.48 -5.39 14.16
CA LEU A 129 2.81 -4.07 13.67
C LEU A 129 3.62 -3.26 14.70
N THR A 130 4.72 -2.68 14.22
CA THR A 130 5.54 -1.70 14.95
C THR A 130 5.02 -0.27 14.79
N ALA A 131 4.18 -0.04 13.79
CA ALA A 131 3.41 1.18 13.56
C ALA A 131 2.16 0.84 12.74
N ASP A 132 1.09 1.60 12.95
CA ASP A 132 -0.24 1.40 12.39
C ASP A 132 -0.94 2.77 12.23
N LEU A 133 -2.20 2.77 11.76
CA LEU A 133 -2.98 3.99 11.59
C LEU A 133 -3.15 4.78 12.90
N SER A 134 -3.37 4.12 14.04
CA SER A 134 -3.52 4.80 15.35
C SER A 134 -2.27 5.59 15.75
N THR A 135 -1.10 5.17 15.27
CA THR A 135 0.20 5.82 15.49
C THR A 135 0.69 6.64 14.29
N ALA A 136 -0.15 6.86 13.27
CA ALA A 136 0.24 7.59 12.06
C ALA A 136 0.56 9.07 12.33
N VAL A 137 1.85 9.38 12.30
CA VAL A 137 2.43 10.72 12.45
C VAL A 137 3.57 10.90 11.45
N ALA A 138 4.11 12.11 11.36
CA ALA A 138 5.20 12.39 10.42
C ALA A 138 6.43 11.48 10.58
N ALA A 139 6.69 10.98 11.79
CA ALA A 139 7.80 10.09 12.10
C ALA A 139 7.54 8.61 11.75
N THR A 140 6.28 8.18 11.68
CA THR A 140 5.91 6.76 11.45
C THR A 140 5.39 6.54 10.03
N VAL A 141 4.81 7.56 9.39
CA VAL A 141 4.36 7.49 7.99
C VAL A 141 5.56 7.61 7.05
N ALA A 142 5.95 6.47 6.48
CA ALA A 142 6.99 6.39 5.47
C ALA A 142 6.48 6.93 4.12
N VAL A 143 7.39 7.47 3.31
CA VAL A 143 7.08 8.09 2.02
C VAL A 143 8.17 7.75 1.01
N ALA A 144 7.78 7.48 -0.23
CA ALA A 144 8.69 7.27 -1.35
C ALA A 144 8.08 7.81 -2.64
N ALA A 145 8.93 8.28 -3.56
CA ALA A 145 8.55 8.49 -4.96
C ALA A 145 8.83 7.19 -5.73
N VAL A 146 7.88 6.78 -6.56
CA VAL A 146 8.01 5.60 -7.42
C VAL A 146 7.84 6.04 -8.86
N PRO A 147 8.74 5.64 -9.77
CA PRO A 147 8.63 5.97 -11.19
C PRO A 147 7.23 5.69 -11.75
N ALA A 148 6.76 6.58 -12.62
CA ALA A 148 5.52 6.37 -13.36
C ALA A 148 5.51 5.00 -14.04
N GLY A 149 4.35 4.35 -14.05
CA GLY A 149 4.19 3.01 -14.61
C GLY A 149 3.02 2.26 -13.99
N GLN A 150 2.99 0.94 -14.18
CA GLN A 150 1.97 0.11 -13.56
C GLN A 150 2.27 -0.08 -12.07
N THR A 151 1.25 0.15 -11.24
CA THR A 151 1.38 0.01 -9.78
C THR A 151 0.24 -0.83 -9.20
N LEU A 152 0.58 -1.58 -8.15
CA LEU A 152 -0.26 -2.59 -7.53
C LEU A 152 -0.23 -2.39 -6.01
N PRO A 153 -1.18 -1.63 -5.43
CA PRO A 153 -1.41 -1.64 -3.99
C PRO A 153 -2.24 -2.87 -3.59
N VAL A 154 -1.83 -3.53 -2.50
CA VAL A 154 -2.46 -4.75 -1.98
C VAL A 154 -2.52 -4.74 -0.44
N SER A 155 -3.50 -5.45 0.12
CA SER A 155 -3.57 -5.74 1.57
C SER A 155 -2.57 -6.83 1.98
N ASP A 156 -2.40 -7.04 3.28
CA ASP A 156 -1.52 -8.09 3.81
C ASP A 156 -2.00 -9.50 3.40
N GLY A 157 -3.32 -9.71 3.35
CA GLY A 157 -3.95 -10.96 2.94
C GLY A 157 -3.58 -11.43 1.55
N VAL A 158 -3.10 -10.53 0.67
CA VAL A 158 -2.48 -10.92 -0.60
C VAL A 158 -1.04 -11.38 -0.40
N VAL A 159 -0.20 -10.60 0.27
CA VAL A 159 1.24 -10.86 0.35
C VAL A 159 1.59 -12.05 1.25
N ASP A 160 0.74 -12.34 2.24
CA ASP A 160 0.90 -13.47 3.14
C ASP A 160 0.51 -14.80 2.48
N GLN A 161 -0.35 -14.75 1.46
CA GLN A 161 -0.98 -15.93 0.85
C GLN A 161 -0.54 -16.19 -0.59
N ALA A 162 -0.07 -15.15 -1.29
CA ALA A 162 0.46 -15.24 -2.63
C ALA A 162 1.95 -14.84 -2.61
N PRO A 163 2.88 -15.82 -2.67
CA PRO A 163 4.31 -15.54 -2.70
C PRO A 163 4.69 -14.59 -3.83
N HIS A 164 5.73 -13.79 -3.63
CA HIS A 164 6.18 -12.78 -4.59
C HIS A 164 6.35 -13.32 -6.03
N GLY A 165 6.92 -14.52 -6.19
CA GLY A 165 7.08 -15.15 -7.52
C GLY A 165 5.75 -15.50 -8.21
N VAL A 166 4.71 -15.81 -7.44
CA VAL A 166 3.34 -16.02 -7.97
C VAL A 166 2.75 -14.69 -8.42
N LEU A 167 2.87 -13.65 -7.59
CA LEU A 167 2.41 -12.31 -7.96
C LEU A 167 3.11 -11.80 -9.22
N GLU A 168 4.43 -11.98 -9.32
CA GLU A 168 5.20 -11.60 -10.50
C GLU A 168 4.74 -12.35 -11.75
N ALA A 169 4.49 -13.66 -11.64
CA ALA A 169 4.00 -14.47 -12.75
C ALA A 169 2.63 -14.00 -13.25
N LEU A 170 1.69 -13.68 -12.33
CA LEU A 170 0.37 -13.14 -12.67
C LEU A 170 0.48 -11.78 -13.35
N VAL A 171 1.28 -10.87 -12.80
CA VAL A 171 1.50 -9.55 -13.41
C VAL A 171 2.08 -9.68 -14.81
N ARG A 172 3.01 -10.61 -15.02
CA ARG A 172 3.59 -10.92 -16.35
C ARG A 172 2.54 -11.48 -17.31
N GLU A 173 1.73 -12.45 -16.87
CA GLU A 173 0.68 -13.08 -17.67
C GLU A 173 -0.36 -12.05 -18.15
N HIS A 174 -0.73 -11.12 -17.27
CA HIS A 174 -1.76 -10.12 -17.55
C HIS A 174 -1.21 -8.75 -17.98
N ALA A 175 0.10 -8.63 -18.28
CA ALA A 175 0.74 -7.34 -18.56
C ALA A 175 0.12 -6.57 -19.75
N ALA A 176 -0.41 -7.30 -20.75
CA ALA A 176 -1.08 -6.73 -21.91
C ALA A 176 -2.62 -6.83 -21.83
N GLY A 177 -3.16 -7.31 -20.70
CA GLY A 177 -4.57 -7.61 -20.50
C GLY A 177 -5.35 -6.50 -19.79
N GLU A 178 -6.60 -6.81 -19.45
CA GLU A 178 -7.46 -5.91 -18.70
C GLU A 178 -7.01 -5.83 -17.23
N PRO A 179 -6.84 -4.62 -16.64
CA PRO A 179 -6.42 -4.45 -15.24
C PRO A 179 -7.32 -5.18 -14.23
N GLN A 180 -8.61 -5.27 -14.52
CA GLN A 180 -9.56 -5.99 -13.68
C GLN A 180 -9.30 -7.50 -13.66
N ALA A 181 -8.85 -8.09 -14.78
CA ALA A 181 -8.51 -9.51 -14.83
C ALA A 181 -7.31 -9.82 -13.92
N LEU A 182 -6.28 -8.96 -13.95
CA LEU A 182 -5.13 -9.07 -13.05
C LEU A 182 -5.54 -8.90 -11.57
N ALA A 183 -6.38 -7.91 -11.25
CA ALA A 183 -6.88 -7.71 -9.88
C ALA A 183 -7.58 -8.98 -9.35
N SER A 184 -8.49 -9.54 -10.16
CA SER A 184 -9.21 -10.77 -9.83
C SER A 184 -8.27 -11.97 -9.69
N ALA A 185 -7.25 -12.09 -10.56
CA ALA A 185 -6.28 -13.17 -10.50
C ALA A 185 -5.42 -13.10 -9.22
N ILE A 186 -4.99 -11.91 -8.81
CA ILE A 186 -4.23 -11.71 -7.57
C ILE A 186 -5.07 -12.08 -6.34
N VAL A 187 -6.31 -11.60 -6.26
CA VAL A 187 -7.22 -11.95 -5.16
C VAL A 187 -7.54 -13.44 -5.15
N GLY A 188 -7.68 -14.06 -6.33
CA GLY A 188 -7.90 -15.50 -6.47
C GLY A 188 -6.70 -16.36 -6.07
N ALA A 189 -5.48 -15.83 -6.20
CA ALA A 189 -4.25 -16.51 -5.79
C ALA A 189 -4.02 -16.46 -4.27
N ALA A 190 -4.64 -15.49 -3.57
CA ALA A 190 -4.70 -15.45 -2.10
C ALA A 190 -5.62 -16.55 -1.58
N THR A 191 -5.04 -17.75 -1.47
CA THR A 191 -5.70 -18.98 -1.03
C THR A 191 -5.28 -19.33 0.39
N SER A 192 -6.15 -20.08 1.08
CA SER A 192 -5.88 -20.49 2.45
C SER A 192 -4.71 -21.47 2.51
N THR A 193 -3.68 -21.12 3.29
CA THR A 193 -2.52 -21.99 3.55
C THR A 193 -2.78 -23.01 4.66
N ASP A 194 -3.58 -22.66 5.68
CA ASP A 194 -3.81 -23.49 6.88
C ASP A 194 -5.27 -23.49 7.39
N GLY A 195 -6.24 -23.34 6.47
CA GLY A 195 -7.68 -23.26 6.81
C GLY A 195 -8.15 -21.86 7.22
N TYR A 196 -7.23 -20.91 7.42
CA TYR A 196 -7.52 -19.48 7.54
C TYR A 196 -7.30 -18.77 6.19
N ARG A 197 -8.23 -17.88 5.81
CA ARG A 197 -8.10 -17.00 4.65
C ARG A 197 -8.37 -15.57 5.13
N ASP A 198 -7.44 -14.66 4.88
CA ASP A 198 -7.62 -13.26 5.20
C ASP A 198 -8.36 -12.50 4.09
N ASP A 199 -8.74 -11.27 4.39
CA ASP A 199 -9.33 -10.35 3.44
C ASP A 199 -8.27 -9.85 2.45
N ALA A 200 -8.25 -10.48 1.27
CA ALA A 200 -7.37 -10.11 0.17
C ALA A 200 -7.97 -8.98 -0.70
N THR A 201 -7.29 -7.83 -0.74
CA THR A 201 -7.63 -6.67 -1.55
C THR A 201 -6.49 -6.35 -2.51
N ALA A 202 -6.79 -6.14 -3.80
CA ALA A 202 -5.83 -5.70 -4.80
C ALA A 202 -6.44 -4.62 -5.70
N VAL A 203 -5.64 -3.62 -6.04
CA VAL A 203 -6.02 -2.59 -7.00
C VAL A 203 -4.93 -2.42 -8.03
N ILE A 204 -5.30 -2.42 -9.32
CA ILE A 204 -4.36 -2.24 -10.43
C ILE A 204 -4.51 -0.84 -10.99
N ILE A 205 -3.42 -0.09 -10.98
CA ILE A 205 -3.35 1.20 -11.65
C ILE A 205 -2.39 1.06 -12.82
N VAL A 206 -2.91 1.34 -14.02
CA VAL A 206 -2.12 1.47 -15.24
C VAL A 206 -2.07 2.94 -15.59
N LEU A 207 -0.90 3.56 -15.41
CA LEU A 207 -0.63 4.90 -15.91
C LEU A 207 -0.14 4.78 -17.35
N GLY A 208 -0.72 5.57 -18.26
CA GLY A 208 -0.23 5.67 -19.63
C GLY A 208 1.23 6.14 -19.62
N HIS A 209 2.07 5.52 -20.44
CA HIS A 209 3.36 6.12 -20.77
C HIS A 209 3.07 7.19 -21.82
N GLY A 210 3.39 8.45 -21.51
CA GLY A 210 3.39 9.53 -22.49
C GLY A 210 4.43 9.31 -23.58
#